data_AF-A0A3G2JN04-F1
#
_entry.id   AF-A0A3G2JN04-F1
#
_cell.length_a   1.000
_cell.length_b   1.000
_cell.length_c   1.000
_cell.angle_alpha   90.00
_cell.angle_beta   90.00
_cell.angle_gamma   90.00
#
_symmetry.space_group_name_H-M   'P 1'
#
loop_
_entity.id
_entity.type
_entity.pdbx_description
1 polymer ?
#
loop_
_entity_poly.entity_id
_entity_poly.type
_entity_poly.pdbx_seq_one_letter_code
_entity_poly.pdbx_strand_id
1 'polypeptide(L)'
;MHYVCAGKRPEYAGAATCSCSQIYADGVEGWVWENVCNLLGDRDRLLALADEWVGATAKKQVDYSSRLASLDQKIAEKSDTIDLMTATFATQVTRQGLTGQAAEAAVERKLQPHYADLEQLQKERADIELWQSEAQEADQRAKDLHALAQSAHGRLQTFTKEQQAEWLALLDIKVKVLENPPPMRRGLACPVGEWFREHERDVPTLDDQVWGRIAELEGFPNGGLVPRQAGGVAPRTVLEAFLKKARTGASWPALEAETGSKGLIGQWKRWSKQGRWERVMEVMKGCDGVPVAPRHRLPKMQMTGKVRPGVILAATSAREAGDQEGHAQESGPWAPACCSSGRPGRAAGRWWP
;
A
#
# COMPACT_ATOMS: atom_id res chain seq x y z
N MET A 1 -9.33 -2.85 -16.28
CA MET A 1 -9.18 -1.45 -16.77
C MET A 1 -7.72 -1.17 -17.15
N HIS A 2 -7.33 0.06 -17.50
CA HIS A 2 -5.92 0.41 -17.75
C HIS A 2 -5.55 1.81 -17.23
N TYR A 3 -4.31 1.97 -16.75
CA TYR A 3 -3.71 3.25 -16.41
C TYR A 3 -3.01 3.86 -17.63
N VAL A 4 -3.20 5.15 -17.84
CA VAL A 4 -2.58 5.93 -18.92
C VAL A 4 -1.77 7.06 -18.32
N CYS A 5 -0.55 7.26 -18.82
CA CYS A 5 0.25 8.42 -18.47
C CYS A 5 -0.49 9.71 -18.88
N ALA A 6 -0.67 10.65 -17.95
CA ALA A 6 -1.30 11.94 -18.23
C ALA A 6 -0.57 12.71 -19.34
N GLY A 7 0.76 12.61 -19.40
CA GLY A 7 1.58 13.22 -20.46
C GLY A 7 1.36 12.66 -21.87
N LYS A 8 0.50 11.66 -22.07
CA LYS A 8 0.02 11.26 -23.40
C LYS A 8 -1.05 12.20 -23.96
N ARG A 9 -1.71 12.98 -23.10
CA ARG A 9 -2.63 14.03 -23.54
C ARG A 9 -1.81 15.29 -23.79
N PRO A 10 -1.77 15.81 -25.02
CA PRO A 10 -1.06 17.04 -25.29
C PRO A 10 -1.74 18.19 -24.52
N GLU A 11 -0.96 18.99 -23.81
CA GLU A 11 -1.46 20.14 -23.04
C GLU A 11 -2.04 21.22 -23.96
N TYR A 12 -1.48 21.35 -25.16
CA TYR A 12 -1.96 22.19 -26.26
C TYR A 12 -1.63 21.53 -27.60
N ALA A 13 -2.28 21.98 -28.68
CA ALA A 13 -2.05 21.43 -30.01
C ALA A 13 -0.56 21.55 -30.42
N GLY A 14 0.10 20.41 -30.66
CA GLY A 14 1.52 20.35 -31.04
C GLY A 14 2.50 20.16 -29.87
N ALA A 15 2.04 20.09 -28.62
CA ALA A 15 2.90 19.76 -27.48
C ALA A 15 3.48 18.33 -27.58
N ALA A 16 4.70 18.15 -27.07
CA ALA A 16 5.33 16.83 -26.99
C ALA A 16 4.50 15.89 -26.08
N THR A 17 4.33 14.63 -26.50
CA THR A 17 3.58 13.62 -25.74
C THR A 17 4.50 12.51 -25.24
N CYS A 18 4.22 11.95 -24.06
CA CYS A 18 4.98 10.80 -23.56
C CYS A 18 4.72 9.56 -24.44
N SER A 19 5.79 8.81 -24.72
CA SER A 19 5.73 7.49 -25.37
C SER A 19 5.38 6.33 -24.40
N CYS A 20 5.07 6.65 -23.14
CA CYS A 20 4.75 5.73 -22.06
C CYS A 20 3.62 4.74 -22.44
N SER A 21 3.83 3.42 -22.40
CA SER A 21 2.77 2.43 -22.65
C SER A 21 1.62 2.48 -21.62
N GLN A 22 0.46 1.92 -21.97
CA GLN A 22 -0.64 1.70 -21.02
C GLN A 22 -0.29 0.56 -20.06
N ILE A 23 -0.80 0.60 -18.83
CA ILE A 23 -0.54 -0.41 -17.79
C ILE A 23 -1.85 -1.08 -17.39
N TYR A 24 -1.82 -2.39 -17.17
CA TYR A 24 -2.98 -3.15 -16.73
C TYR A 24 -3.37 -2.78 -15.29
N ALA A 25 -4.53 -2.15 -15.12
CA ALA A 25 -4.92 -1.55 -13.84
C ALA A 25 -5.09 -2.60 -12.73
N ASP A 26 -5.88 -3.64 -12.99
CA ASP A 26 -6.22 -4.65 -11.98
C ASP A 26 -4.96 -5.37 -11.47
N GLY A 27 -3.96 -5.56 -12.35
CA GLY A 27 -2.66 -6.12 -11.96
C GLY A 27 -1.84 -5.17 -11.09
N VAL A 28 -1.82 -3.86 -11.40
CA VAL A 28 -1.14 -2.87 -10.56
C VAL A 28 -1.81 -2.79 -9.19
N GLU A 29 -3.13 -2.71 -9.15
CA GLU A 29 -3.89 -2.61 -7.89
C GLU A 29 -3.71 -3.86 -7.02
N GLY A 30 -3.76 -5.05 -7.63
CA GLY A 30 -3.46 -6.30 -6.93
C GLY A 30 -2.04 -6.31 -6.34
N TRP A 31 -1.04 -5.91 -7.14
CA TRP A 31 0.35 -5.81 -6.69
C TRP A 31 0.51 -4.81 -5.53
N VAL A 32 -0.12 -3.64 -5.63
CA VAL A 32 -0.08 -2.63 -4.56
C VAL A 32 -0.70 -3.18 -3.28
N TRP A 33 -1.88 -3.78 -3.37
CA TRP A 33 -2.58 -4.31 -2.20
C TRP A 33 -1.83 -5.45 -1.53
N GLU A 34 -1.25 -6.36 -2.32
CA GLU A 34 -0.40 -7.44 -1.82
C GLU A 34 0.81 -6.89 -1.06
N ASN A 35 1.49 -5.86 -1.58
CA ASN A 35 2.61 -5.24 -0.88
C ASN A 35 2.18 -4.56 0.44
N VAL A 36 0.99 -3.95 0.47
CA VAL A 36 0.42 -3.39 1.70
C VAL A 36 0.09 -4.48 2.70
N CYS A 37 -0.55 -5.57 2.26
CA CYS A 37 -0.83 -6.73 3.12
C CYS A 37 0.45 -7.35 3.67
N ASN A 38 1.51 -7.46 2.85
CA ASN A 38 2.79 -7.99 3.28
C ASN A 38 3.49 -7.06 4.29
N LEU A 39 3.43 -5.75 4.10
CA LEU A 39 4.01 -4.80 5.04
C LEU A 39 3.26 -4.78 6.38
N LEU A 40 1.92 -4.72 6.33
CA LEU A 40 1.10 -4.57 7.53
C LEU A 40 0.82 -5.92 8.23
N GLY A 41 0.92 -7.03 7.50
CA GLY A 41 0.79 -8.39 8.03
C GLY A 41 2.06 -8.91 8.70
N ASP A 42 3.22 -8.31 8.37
CA ASP A 42 4.52 -8.62 8.97
C ASP A 42 4.72 -7.83 10.26
N ARG A 43 4.28 -8.45 11.36
CA ARG A 43 4.39 -7.89 12.72
C ARG A 43 5.83 -7.52 13.04
N ASP A 44 6.79 -8.40 12.78
CA ASP A 44 8.19 -8.18 13.16
C ASP A 44 8.78 -6.98 12.41
N ARG A 45 8.38 -6.79 11.16
CA ARG A 45 8.77 -5.62 10.37
C ARG A 45 8.13 -4.32 10.87
N LEU A 46 6.87 -4.35 11.30
CA LEU A 46 6.22 -3.19 11.93
C LEU A 46 6.87 -2.84 13.28
N LEU A 47 7.23 -3.85 14.07
CA LEU A 47 7.97 -3.67 15.32
C LEU A 47 9.35 -3.07 15.06
N ALA A 48 10.09 -3.57 14.07
CA ALA A 48 11.37 -3.01 13.69
C ALA A 48 11.28 -1.54 13.25
N LEU A 49 10.21 -1.15 12.55
CA LEU A 49 9.95 0.25 12.19
C LEU A 49 9.61 1.11 13.40
N ALA A 50 8.84 0.58 14.36
CA ALA A 50 8.57 1.25 15.63
C ALA A 50 9.86 1.43 16.44
N ASP A 51 10.69 0.39 16.52
CA ASP A 51 11.98 0.41 17.21
C ASP A 51 13.01 1.32 16.54
N GLU A 52 12.99 1.49 15.22
CA GLU A 52 13.83 2.47 14.53
C GLU A 52 13.46 3.90 14.93
N TRP A 53 12.16 4.19 15.04
CA TRP A 53 11.67 5.51 15.44
C TRP A 53 11.93 5.80 16.91
N VAL A 54 11.66 4.84 17.80
CA VAL A 54 11.95 4.93 19.24
C VAL A 54 13.46 4.95 19.45
N GLY A 55 14.24 4.12 18.76
CA GLY A 55 15.70 4.04 18.88
C GLY A 55 16.42 5.31 18.41
N ALA A 56 15.84 6.06 17.46
CA ALA A 56 16.33 7.37 17.07
C ALA A 56 16.12 8.44 18.17
N THR A 57 15.08 8.30 19.00
CA THR A 57 14.76 9.23 20.11
C THR A 57 15.29 8.77 21.47
N ALA A 58 15.37 7.46 21.72
CA ALA A 58 15.64 6.84 23.02
C ALA A 58 17.12 6.74 23.38
N LYS A 59 18.05 7.21 22.53
CA LYS A 59 19.49 7.27 22.87
C LYS A 59 19.82 8.23 24.03
N LYS A 60 18.82 8.89 24.60
CA LYS A 60 18.91 9.65 25.83
C LYS A 60 17.66 9.37 26.65
N GLN A 61 17.77 8.43 27.59
CA GLN A 61 16.82 8.27 28.69
C GLN A 61 16.95 9.51 29.60
N VAL A 62 16.52 10.66 29.08
CA VAL A 62 16.56 11.95 29.77
C VAL A 62 15.24 12.08 30.49
N ASP A 63 15.31 12.18 31.81
CA ASP A 63 14.17 12.60 32.61
C ASP A 63 13.89 14.09 32.32
N TYR A 64 13.14 14.33 31.25
CA TYR A 64 12.74 15.66 30.80
C TYR A 64 12.01 16.41 31.91
N SER A 65 11.18 15.72 32.70
CA SER A 65 10.46 16.30 33.85
C SER A 65 11.39 16.84 34.92
N SER A 66 12.36 16.03 35.38
CA SER A 66 13.32 16.46 36.40
C SER A 66 14.19 17.62 35.89
N ARG A 67 14.58 17.58 34.61
CA ARG A 67 15.41 18.63 34.00
C ARG A 67 14.66 19.95 33.82
N LEU A 68 13.38 19.91 33.41
CA LEU A 68 12.53 21.09 33.33
C LEU A 68 12.32 21.70 34.72
N ALA A 69 11.99 20.89 35.73
CA ALA A 69 11.83 21.37 37.10
C ALA A 69 13.11 22.05 37.63
N SER A 70 14.29 21.49 37.31
CA SER A 70 15.57 22.12 37.67
C SER A 70 15.81 23.44 36.93
N LEU A 71 15.43 23.55 35.67
CA LEU A 71 15.53 24.80 34.90
C LEU A 71 14.55 25.86 35.40
N ASP A 72 13.31 25.48 35.72
CA ASP A 72 12.30 26.36 36.30
C ASP A 72 12.79 26.96 37.62
N GLN A 73 13.38 26.13 38.49
CA GLN A 73 13.99 26.59 39.73
C GLN A 73 15.12 27.60 39.46
N LYS A 74 16.04 27.30 38.53
CA LYS A 74 17.15 28.21 38.20
C LYS A 74 16.68 29.53 37.61
N ILE A 75 15.64 29.50 36.77
CA ILE A 75 15.04 30.71 36.19
C ILE A 75 14.43 31.57 37.30
N ALA A 76 13.69 30.96 38.24
CA ALA A 76 13.12 31.67 39.37
C ALA A 76 14.22 32.30 40.25
N GLU A 77 15.23 31.52 40.66
CA GLU A 77 16.36 32.00 41.46
C GLU A 77 17.13 33.15 40.76
N LYS A 78 17.30 33.06 39.44
CA LYS A 78 17.98 34.10 38.66
C LYS A 78 17.13 35.36 38.55
N SER A 79 15.81 35.23 38.37
CA SER A 79 14.87 36.36 38.36
C SER A 79 14.89 37.09 39.71
N ASP A 80 14.78 36.36 40.82
CA ASP A 80 14.85 36.93 42.16
C ASP A 80 16.17 37.65 42.41
N THR A 81 17.28 37.09 41.91
CA THR A 81 18.60 37.72 41.99
C THR A 81 18.66 39.03 41.22
N ILE A 82 18.07 39.09 40.01
CA ILE A 82 18.00 40.31 39.20
C ILE A 82 17.19 41.39 39.93
N ASP A 83 16.07 41.03 40.56
CA ASP A 83 15.23 41.96 41.30
C ASP A 83 15.98 42.57 42.50
N LEU A 84 16.68 41.72 43.27
CA LEU A 84 17.53 42.17 44.39
C LEU A 84 18.71 43.05 43.91
N MET A 85 19.33 42.70 42.79
CA MET A 85 20.43 43.47 42.21
C MET A 85 19.97 44.83 41.66
N THR A 86 18.74 44.90 41.15
CA THR A 86 18.17 46.14 40.64
C THR A 86 18.09 47.21 41.74
N ALA A 87 17.57 46.85 42.92
CA ALA A 87 17.47 47.77 44.05
C ALA A 87 18.85 48.22 44.57
N THR A 88 19.82 47.30 44.64
CA THR A 88 21.18 47.61 45.11
C THR A 88 21.96 48.47 44.13
N PHE A 89 21.89 48.17 42.82
CA PHE A 89 22.53 48.98 41.80
C PHE A 89 21.89 50.36 41.65
N ALA A 90 20.57 50.47 41.72
CA ALA A 90 19.88 51.77 41.72
C ALA A 90 20.41 52.67 42.86
N THR A 91 20.46 52.13 44.09
CA THR A 91 20.99 52.85 45.25
C THR A 91 22.46 53.25 45.07
N GLN A 92 23.28 52.36 44.51
CA GLN A 92 24.70 52.63 44.28
C GLN A 92 24.91 53.75 43.24
N VAL A 93 24.14 53.73 42.16
CA VAL A 93 24.22 54.71 41.07
C VAL A 93 23.75 56.10 41.53
N THR A 94 22.69 56.17 42.35
CA THR A 94 22.27 57.43 42.99
C THR A 94 23.35 57.99 43.92
N ARG A 95 24.04 57.14 44.70
CA ARG A 95 25.17 57.56 45.55
C ARG A 95 26.37 58.08 44.76
N GLN A 96 26.50 57.67 43.49
CA GLN A 96 27.52 58.18 42.57
C GLN A 96 27.13 59.51 41.90
N GLY A 97 25.97 60.08 42.27
CA GLY A 97 25.50 61.38 41.76
C GLY A 97 24.88 61.32 40.36
N LEU A 98 24.68 60.11 39.82
CA LEU A 98 23.97 59.92 38.55
C LEU A 98 22.46 60.01 38.77
N THR A 99 21.76 60.74 37.90
CA THR A 99 20.30 60.94 37.96
C THR A 99 19.66 60.80 36.58
N GLY A 100 18.35 60.55 36.56
CA GLY A 100 17.57 60.39 35.32
C GLY A 100 18.10 59.28 34.41
N GLN A 101 18.12 59.51 33.10
CA GLN A 101 18.52 58.52 32.10
C GLN A 101 19.95 57.99 32.28
N ALA A 102 20.87 58.81 32.81
CA ALA A 102 22.25 58.38 33.04
C ALA A 102 22.34 57.34 34.16
N ALA A 103 21.43 57.41 35.15
CA ALA A 103 21.35 56.41 36.21
C ALA A 103 20.74 55.10 35.71
N GLU A 104 19.65 55.18 34.94
CA GLU A 104 18.98 54.03 34.34
C GLU A 104 19.93 53.23 33.44
N ALA A 105 20.64 53.91 32.53
CA ALA A 105 21.60 53.27 31.64
C ALA A 105 22.76 52.59 32.39
N ALA A 106 23.20 53.15 33.53
CA ALA A 106 24.25 52.56 34.35
C ALA A 106 23.79 51.31 35.10
N VAL A 107 22.54 51.28 35.58
CA VAL A 107 21.93 50.09 36.21
C VAL A 107 21.72 49.00 35.16
N GLU A 108 21.15 49.35 34.01
CA GLU A 108 20.91 48.41 32.91
C GLU A 108 22.20 47.74 32.44
N ARG A 109 23.28 48.51 32.26
CA ARG A 109 24.59 47.95 31.86
C ARG A 109 25.16 46.96 32.88
N LYS A 110 24.87 47.14 34.17
CA LYS A 110 25.29 46.20 35.23
C LYS A 110 24.42 44.95 35.28
N LEU A 111 23.14 45.05 34.95
CA LEU A 111 22.22 43.92 34.91
C LEU A 111 22.28 43.12 33.60
N GLN A 112 22.80 43.70 32.53
CA GLN A 112 22.91 43.08 31.21
C GLN A 112 23.48 41.64 31.20
N PRO A 113 24.59 41.31 31.90
CA PRO A 113 25.05 39.91 31.96
C PRO A 113 24.05 38.97 32.65
N HIS A 114 23.29 39.46 33.64
CA HIS A 114 22.28 38.65 34.32
C HIS A 114 21.05 38.40 33.45
N TYR A 115 20.64 39.40 32.65
CA TYR A 115 19.58 39.21 31.66
C TYR A 115 19.99 38.23 30.55
N ALA A 116 21.24 38.29 30.08
CA ALA A 116 21.74 37.34 29.09
C ALA A 116 21.74 35.89 29.63
N ASP A 117 22.14 35.69 30.88
CA ASP A 117 22.07 34.38 31.54
C ASP A 117 20.62 33.88 31.70
N LEU A 118 19.69 34.78 32.05
CA LEU A 118 18.26 34.44 32.18
C LEU A 118 17.69 34.01 30.82
N GLU A 119 17.99 34.75 29.76
CA GLU A 119 17.57 34.44 28.39
C GLU A 119 18.13 33.08 27.95
N GLN A 120 19.39 32.77 28.27
CA GLN A 120 20.00 31.48 27.98
C GLN A 120 19.25 30.33 28.71
N LEU A 121 18.91 30.49 29.99
CA LEU A 121 18.15 29.49 30.74
C LEU A 121 16.74 29.29 30.17
N GLN A 122 16.06 30.36 29.77
CA GLN A 122 14.74 30.31 29.15
C GLN A 122 14.78 29.60 27.78
N LYS A 123 15.82 29.87 26.99
CA LYS A 123 16.04 29.19 25.71
C LYS A 123 16.29 27.69 25.91
N GLU A 124 17.15 27.33 26.86
CA GLU A 124 17.38 25.93 27.20
C GLU A 124 16.10 25.23 27.65
N ARG A 125 15.25 25.89 28.45
CA ARG A 125 13.94 25.36 28.84
C ARG A 125 13.06 25.09 27.62
N ALA A 126 12.94 26.04 26.70
CA ALA A 126 12.14 25.89 25.48
C ALA A 126 12.65 24.74 24.59
N ASP A 127 13.97 24.58 24.47
CA ASP A 127 14.57 23.48 23.71
C ASP A 127 14.24 22.12 24.35
N ILE A 128 14.28 22.01 25.68
CA ILE A 128 13.90 20.79 26.41
C ILE A 128 12.41 20.47 26.25
N GLU A 129 11.51 21.46 26.29
CA GLU A 129 10.07 21.28 26.06
C GLU A 129 9.79 20.76 24.64
N LEU A 130 10.47 21.32 23.63
CA LEU A 130 10.36 20.85 22.25
C LEU A 130 10.76 19.38 22.15
N TRP A 131 11.92 19.00 22.70
CA TRP A 131 12.38 17.61 22.66
C TRP A 131 11.46 16.66 23.43
N GLN A 132 10.84 17.11 24.54
CA GLN A 132 9.86 16.30 25.27
C GLN A 132 8.62 16.04 24.41
N SER A 133 8.11 17.06 23.73
CA SER A 133 6.96 16.93 22.82
C SER A 133 7.28 15.96 21.68
N GLU A 134 8.44 16.11 21.05
CA GLU A 134 8.89 15.21 19.97
C GLU A 134 9.02 13.76 20.44
N ALA A 135 9.55 13.55 21.65
CA ALA A 135 9.68 12.21 22.24
C ALA A 135 8.32 11.58 22.57
N GLN A 136 7.37 12.36 23.09
CA GLN A 136 5.99 11.88 23.35
C GLN A 136 5.26 11.52 22.05
N GLU A 137 5.40 12.33 21.00
CA GLU A 137 4.84 12.02 19.69
C GLU A 137 5.46 10.76 19.06
N ALA A 138 6.75 10.52 19.29
CA ALA A 138 7.42 9.30 18.83
C ALA A 138 6.91 8.07 19.60
N ASP A 139 6.79 8.14 20.92
CA ASP A 139 6.28 7.06 21.77
C ASP A 139 4.81 6.72 21.44
N GLN A 140 3.96 7.74 21.27
CA GLN A 140 2.56 7.53 20.86
C GLN A 140 2.48 6.85 19.49
N ARG A 141 3.29 7.29 18.52
CA ARG A 141 3.35 6.64 17.19
C ARG A 141 3.81 5.18 17.27
N ALA A 142 4.76 4.86 18.15
CA ALA A 142 5.22 3.50 18.36
C ALA A 142 4.12 2.61 18.97
N LYS A 143 3.40 3.12 19.98
CA LYS A 143 2.22 2.45 20.55
C LYS A 143 1.13 2.22 19.50
N ASP A 144 0.88 3.22 18.67
CA ASP A 144 -0.11 3.11 17.61
C ASP A 144 0.31 2.06 16.55
N LEU A 145 1.60 1.97 16.18
CA LEU A 145 2.11 0.91 15.30
C LEU A 145 1.93 -0.48 15.92
N HIS A 146 2.20 -0.61 17.22
CA HIS A 146 1.99 -1.86 17.95
C HIS A 146 0.53 -2.32 17.90
N ALA A 147 -0.41 -1.42 18.17
CA ALA A 147 -1.83 -1.72 18.12
C ALA A 147 -2.30 -2.05 16.69
N LEU A 148 -1.75 -1.36 15.68
CA LEU A 148 -2.02 -1.64 14.28
C LEU A 148 -1.52 -3.03 13.88
N ALA A 149 -0.29 -3.39 14.26
CA ALA A 149 0.27 -4.71 13.99
C ALA A 149 -0.58 -5.84 14.61
N GLN A 150 -1.20 -5.58 15.76
CA GLN A 150 -2.11 -6.54 16.40
C GLN A 150 -3.47 -6.64 15.69
N SER A 151 -4.03 -5.54 15.19
CA SER A 151 -5.36 -5.51 14.57
C SER A 151 -5.38 -5.85 13.08
N ALA A 152 -4.27 -5.59 12.36
CA ALA A 152 -4.18 -5.77 10.92
C ALA A 152 -4.03 -7.24 10.48
N HIS A 153 -3.55 -8.12 11.37
CA HIS A 153 -3.29 -9.51 11.02
C HIS A 153 -4.59 -10.26 10.68
N GLY A 154 -4.72 -10.73 9.45
CA GLY A 154 -5.83 -11.55 8.97
C GLY A 154 -7.02 -10.79 8.34
N ARG A 155 -7.26 -9.52 8.69
CA ARG A 155 -8.43 -8.76 8.16
C ARG A 155 -8.17 -8.07 6.82
N LEU A 156 -6.93 -7.73 6.50
CA LEU A 156 -6.60 -6.98 5.28
C LEU A 156 -6.92 -7.75 3.99
N GLN A 157 -6.89 -9.08 4.02
CA GLN A 157 -7.17 -9.90 2.83
C GLN A 157 -8.66 -9.90 2.46
N THR A 158 -9.56 -9.60 3.41
CA THR A 158 -11.01 -9.65 3.20
C THR A 158 -11.62 -8.28 2.83
N PHE A 159 -10.80 -7.25 2.64
CA PHE A 159 -11.29 -5.90 2.37
C PHE A 159 -11.88 -5.77 0.96
N THR A 160 -13.03 -5.09 0.86
CA THR A 160 -13.64 -4.71 -0.43
C THR A 160 -12.79 -3.65 -1.14
N LYS A 161 -13.05 -3.41 -2.43
CA LYS A 161 -12.27 -2.44 -3.23
C LYS A 161 -12.37 -1.01 -2.71
N GLU A 162 -13.52 -0.64 -2.16
CA GLU A 162 -13.76 0.67 -1.54
C GLU A 162 -12.92 0.81 -0.27
N GLN A 163 -12.87 -0.25 0.55
CA GLN A 163 -12.06 -0.30 1.76
C GLN A 163 -10.56 -0.25 1.43
N GLN A 164 -10.14 -0.98 0.39
CA GLN A 164 -8.76 -0.91 -0.11
C GLN A 164 -8.41 0.52 -0.52
N ALA A 165 -9.28 1.21 -1.27
CA ALA A 165 -9.02 2.58 -1.73
C ALA A 165 -8.87 3.58 -0.57
N GLU A 166 -9.74 3.49 0.44
CA GLU A 166 -9.68 4.32 1.64
C GLU A 166 -8.36 4.13 2.40
N TRP A 167 -7.94 2.87 2.57
CA TRP A 167 -6.69 2.53 3.22
C TRP A 167 -5.46 2.99 2.44
N LEU A 168 -5.46 2.80 1.12
CA LEU A 168 -4.37 3.28 0.26
C LEU A 168 -4.24 4.80 0.29
N ALA A 169 -5.36 5.53 0.37
CA ALA A 169 -5.37 6.98 0.52
C ALA A 169 -4.80 7.42 1.87
N LEU A 170 -5.20 6.73 2.95
CA LEU A 170 -4.75 7.01 4.31
C LEU A 170 -3.23 6.76 4.47
N LEU A 171 -2.70 5.75 3.79
CA LEU A 171 -1.27 5.43 3.73
C LEU A 171 -0.46 6.31 2.75
N ASP A 172 -1.07 7.29 2.06
CA ASP A 172 -0.43 8.14 1.03
C ASP A 172 0.43 7.30 0.06
N ILE A 173 -0.11 6.17 -0.41
CA ILE A 173 0.64 5.23 -1.26
C ILE A 173 0.92 5.87 -2.63
N LYS A 174 2.19 5.86 -3.02
CA LYS A 174 2.68 6.30 -4.32
C LYS A 174 3.41 5.18 -5.01
N VAL A 175 3.04 4.95 -6.27
CA VAL A 175 3.69 3.95 -7.12
C VAL A 175 4.49 4.65 -8.19
N LYS A 176 5.81 4.44 -8.18
CA LYS A 176 6.70 4.90 -9.23
C LYS A 176 6.97 3.76 -10.20
N VAL A 177 6.61 3.97 -11.46
CA VAL A 177 6.93 3.03 -12.55
C VAL A 177 8.38 3.30 -12.98
N LEU A 178 9.24 2.29 -12.90
CA LEU A 178 10.70 2.43 -13.09
C LEU A 178 11.14 2.19 -14.54
N GLU A 179 10.34 1.50 -15.34
CA GLU A 179 10.63 1.18 -16.73
C GLU A 179 9.42 1.44 -17.62
N ASN A 180 9.65 1.70 -18.91
CA ASN A 180 8.52 1.87 -19.83
C ASN A 180 7.75 0.55 -19.90
N PRO A 181 6.43 0.53 -19.64
CA PRO A 181 5.69 -0.71 -19.59
C PRO A 181 5.77 -1.44 -20.93
N PRO A 182 5.87 -2.78 -20.90
CA PRO A 182 5.75 -3.55 -22.13
C PRO A 182 4.40 -3.21 -22.80
N PRO A 183 4.36 -3.08 -24.13
CA PRO A 183 3.13 -2.70 -24.81
C PRO A 183 2.03 -3.70 -24.47
N MET A 184 0.89 -3.19 -24.00
CA MET A 184 -0.29 -4.04 -23.82
C MET A 184 -0.63 -4.68 -25.16
N ARG A 185 -0.66 -6.02 -25.18
CA ARG A 185 -1.15 -6.76 -26.36
C ARG A 185 -2.61 -6.37 -26.56
N ARG A 186 -2.89 -5.59 -27.61
CA ARG A 186 -4.25 -5.32 -28.08
C ARG A 186 -4.75 -6.56 -28.83
N GLY A 187 -5.84 -7.16 -28.37
CA GLY A 187 -6.46 -8.33 -29.02
C GLY A 187 -7.17 -9.25 -28.03
N LEU A 188 -7.80 -10.31 -28.55
CA LEU A 188 -8.40 -11.37 -27.73
C LEU A 188 -7.36 -11.95 -26.78
N ALA A 189 -7.78 -12.24 -25.54
CA ALA A 189 -6.98 -12.98 -24.58
C ALA A 189 -6.42 -14.25 -25.22
N CYS A 190 -5.22 -14.68 -24.79
CA CYS A 190 -4.64 -15.93 -25.25
C CYS A 190 -5.62 -17.06 -24.93
N PRO A 191 -6.21 -17.74 -25.93
CA PRO A 191 -7.30 -18.69 -25.66
C PRO A 191 -6.82 -19.90 -24.85
N VAL A 192 -5.55 -20.30 -25.01
CA VAL A 192 -4.96 -21.38 -24.22
C VAL A 192 -4.81 -20.98 -22.76
N GLY A 193 -4.26 -19.79 -22.49
CA GLY A 193 -4.10 -19.31 -21.12
C GLY A 193 -5.43 -18.94 -20.47
N GLU A 194 -6.40 -18.50 -21.25
CA GLU A 194 -7.74 -18.18 -20.76
C GLU A 194 -8.49 -19.41 -20.29
N TRP A 195 -8.39 -20.52 -21.04
CA TRP A 195 -8.95 -21.81 -20.63
C TRP A 195 -8.48 -22.21 -19.22
N PHE A 196 -7.18 -22.11 -18.92
CA PHE A 196 -6.66 -22.43 -17.58
C PHE A 196 -7.19 -21.49 -16.49
N ARG A 197 -7.35 -20.20 -16.79
CA ARG A 197 -7.90 -19.22 -15.83
C ARG A 197 -9.38 -19.49 -15.53
N GLU A 198 -10.17 -19.75 -16.57
CA GLU A 198 -11.61 -20.03 -16.44
C GLU A 198 -11.88 -21.31 -15.66
N HIS A 199 -10.97 -22.28 -15.71
CA HIS A 199 -11.09 -23.55 -14.99
C HIS A 199 -10.35 -23.55 -13.65
N GLU A 200 -9.72 -22.44 -13.25
CA GLU A 200 -8.93 -22.32 -12.02
C GLU A 200 -7.88 -23.42 -11.86
N ARG A 201 -7.14 -23.72 -12.95
CA ARG A 201 -6.14 -24.79 -12.99
C ARG A 201 -4.75 -24.26 -13.31
N ASP A 202 -3.75 -24.85 -12.66
CA ASP A 202 -2.35 -24.67 -13.04
C ASP A 202 -2.06 -25.33 -14.39
N VAL A 203 -1.03 -24.81 -15.07
CA VAL A 203 -0.58 -25.35 -16.35
C VAL A 203 0.34 -26.54 -16.09
N PRO A 204 -0.05 -27.76 -16.47
CA PRO A 204 0.72 -28.95 -16.13
C PRO A 204 2.04 -29.01 -16.92
N THR A 205 3.04 -29.67 -16.33
CA THR A 205 4.26 -30.03 -17.05
C THR A 205 4.06 -31.36 -17.77
N LEU A 206 4.49 -31.44 -19.03
CA LEU A 206 4.40 -32.66 -19.82
C LEU A 206 5.63 -33.51 -19.57
N ASP A 207 5.44 -34.69 -18.99
CA ASP A 207 6.44 -35.76 -18.93
C ASP A 207 6.13 -36.89 -19.92
N ASP A 208 7.05 -37.84 -20.05
CA ASP A 208 6.94 -38.94 -21.00
C ASP A 208 5.86 -39.98 -20.63
N GLN A 209 5.59 -40.19 -19.34
CA GLN A 209 4.57 -41.13 -18.89
C GLN A 209 3.15 -40.60 -19.14
N VAL A 210 2.94 -39.33 -18.83
CA VAL A 210 1.71 -38.58 -19.13
C VAL A 210 1.51 -38.52 -20.63
N TRP A 211 2.56 -38.23 -21.40
CA TRP A 211 2.47 -38.26 -22.87
C TRP A 211 2.09 -39.64 -23.41
N GLY A 212 2.65 -40.73 -22.88
CA GLY A 212 2.29 -42.09 -23.29
C GLY A 212 0.79 -42.35 -23.17
N ARG A 213 0.19 -41.99 -22.04
CA ARG A 213 -1.27 -42.10 -21.81
C ARG A 213 -2.09 -41.24 -22.78
N ILE A 214 -1.63 -40.01 -23.05
CA ILE A 214 -2.28 -39.11 -24.01
C ILE A 214 -2.22 -39.69 -25.43
N ALA A 215 -1.07 -40.22 -25.82
CA ALA A 215 -0.84 -40.76 -27.16
C ALA A 215 -1.68 -42.01 -27.43
N GLU A 216 -1.85 -42.87 -26.44
CA GLU A 216 -2.74 -44.03 -26.46
C GLU A 216 -4.21 -43.58 -26.57
N LEU A 217 -4.65 -42.66 -25.71
CA LEU A 217 -6.03 -42.17 -25.69
C LEU A 217 -6.46 -41.54 -27.03
N GLU A 218 -5.62 -40.70 -27.62
CA GLU A 218 -5.94 -39.98 -28.86
C GLU A 218 -5.57 -40.78 -30.12
N GLY A 219 -4.99 -41.98 -29.97
CA GLY A 219 -4.63 -42.85 -31.09
C GLY A 219 -3.64 -42.20 -32.06
N PHE A 220 -2.63 -41.47 -31.56
CA PHE A 220 -1.68 -40.81 -32.45
C PHE A 220 -0.75 -41.84 -33.13
N PRO A 221 -0.60 -41.80 -34.47
CA PRO A 221 0.34 -42.69 -35.16
C PRO A 221 1.78 -42.41 -34.68
N ASN A 222 2.58 -43.47 -34.55
CA ASN A 222 3.95 -43.41 -34.00
C ASN A 222 4.03 -42.72 -32.62
N GLY A 223 3.00 -42.90 -31.78
CA GLY A 223 2.92 -42.28 -30.46
C GLY A 223 2.87 -40.74 -30.50
N GLY A 224 2.57 -40.14 -31.66
CA GLY A 224 2.51 -38.70 -31.86
C GLY A 224 3.86 -37.97 -31.73
N LEU A 225 4.97 -38.71 -31.83
CA LEU A 225 6.33 -38.16 -31.84
C LEU A 225 6.79 -37.72 -33.24
N VAL A 226 6.11 -38.20 -34.28
CA VAL A 226 6.43 -37.90 -35.67
C VAL A 226 5.26 -37.13 -36.33
N PRO A 227 5.54 -36.13 -37.18
CA PRO A 227 4.52 -35.47 -37.97
C PRO A 227 3.74 -36.44 -38.86
N ARG A 228 2.43 -36.20 -39.02
CA ARG A 228 1.57 -37.01 -39.92
C ARG A 228 1.84 -36.74 -41.41
N GLN A 229 2.39 -35.57 -41.74
CA GLN A 229 2.66 -35.14 -43.12
C GLN A 229 4.07 -34.53 -43.18
N ALA A 230 4.72 -34.63 -44.34
CA ALA A 230 6.01 -33.99 -44.59
C ALA A 230 5.90 -32.47 -44.39
N GLY A 231 6.75 -31.90 -43.54
CA GLY A 231 6.69 -30.48 -43.15
C GLY A 231 5.65 -30.13 -42.07
N GLY A 232 4.94 -31.12 -41.52
CA GLY A 232 4.07 -30.95 -40.36
C GLY A 232 4.83 -30.97 -39.03
N VAL A 233 4.09 -30.80 -37.93
CA VAL A 233 4.64 -30.82 -36.56
C VAL A 233 4.06 -32.00 -35.80
N ALA A 234 4.89 -32.64 -34.98
CA ALA A 234 4.50 -33.76 -34.15
C ALA A 234 3.45 -33.31 -33.11
N PRO A 235 2.36 -34.08 -32.89
CA PRO A 235 1.34 -33.78 -31.88
C PRO A 235 1.90 -33.45 -30.49
N ARG A 236 2.99 -34.11 -30.06
CA ARG A 236 3.67 -33.81 -28.79
C ARG A 236 4.18 -32.37 -28.74
N THR A 237 4.95 -31.98 -29.75
CA THR A 237 5.52 -30.63 -29.85
C THR A 237 4.43 -29.56 -29.89
N VAL A 238 3.28 -29.86 -30.49
CA VAL A 238 2.11 -28.96 -30.48
C VAL A 238 1.56 -28.76 -29.06
N LEU A 239 1.39 -29.85 -28.32
CA LEU A 239 0.94 -29.79 -26.92
C LEU A 239 1.94 -29.03 -26.04
N GLU A 240 3.23 -29.33 -26.17
CA GLU A 240 4.30 -28.62 -25.46
C GLU A 240 4.30 -27.13 -25.77
N ALA A 241 4.08 -26.75 -27.03
CA ALA A 241 3.96 -25.34 -27.43
C ALA A 241 2.75 -24.66 -26.80
N PHE A 242 1.60 -25.34 -26.71
CA PHE A 242 0.40 -24.80 -26.04
C PHE A 242 0.63 -24.61 -24.54
N LEU A 243 1.18 -25.63 -23.86
CA LEU A 243 1.52 -25.54 -22.44
C LEU A 243 2.56 -24.45 -22.19
N LYS A 244 3.62 -24.38 -23.01
CA LYS A 244 4.62 -23.30 -22.93
C LYS A 244 3.99 -21.93 -23.13
N LYS A 245 3.05 -21.79 -24.06
CA LYS A 245 2.31 -20.54 -24.27
C LYS A 245 1.54 -20.12 -23.03
N ALA A 246 0.82 -21.06 -22.41
CA ALA A 246 0.06 -20.80 -21.20
C ALA A 246 0.98 -20.44 -20.02
N ARG A 247 2.13 -21.10 -19.88
CA ARG A 247 3.13 -20.83 -18.82
C ARG A 247 3.88 -19.49 -18.99
N THR A 248 4.22 -19.11 -20.22
CA THR A 248 5.16 -18.00 -20.46
C THR A 248 4.51 -16.74 -21.05
N GLY A 249 3.32 -16.87 -21.66
CA GLY A 249 2.68 -15.80 -22.42
C GLY A 249 3.37 -15.48 -23.75
N ALA A 250 4.23 -16.38 -24.27
CA ALA A 250 4.94 -16.18 -25.53
C ALA A 250 3.98 -15.93 -26.72
N SER A 251 4.43 -15.14 -27.69
CA SER A 251 3.65 -14.87 -28.92
C SER A 251 3.60 -16.13 -29.80
N TRP A 252 2.55 -16.27 -30.62
CA TRP A 252 2.49 -17.39 -31.57
C TRP A 252 3.69 -17.41 -32.53
N PRO A 253 4.12 -16.26 -33.13
CA PRO A 253 5.29 -16.25 -34.00
C PRO A 253 6.58 -16.72 -33.31
N ALA A 254 6.78 -16.38 -32.03
CA ALA A 254 7.96 -16.82 -31.28
C ALA A 254 7.95 -18.35 -31.08
N LEU A 255 6.80 -18.92 -30.73
CA LEU A 255 6.65 -20.36 -30.57
C LEU A 255 6.76 -21.11 -31.91
N GLU A 256 6.23 -20.53 -32.98
CA GLU A 256 6.35 -21.07 -34.34
C GLU A 256 7.80 -21.11 -34.81
N ALA A 257 8.57 -20.04 -34.58
CA ALA A 257 9.99 -19.98 -34.87
C ALA A 257 10.79 -21.03 -34.08
N GLU A 258 10.48 -21.22 -32.80
CA GLU A 258 11.16 -22.19 -31.93
C GLU A 258 10.84 -23.64 -32.31
N THR A 259 9.58 -23.93 -32.62
CA THR A 259 9.12 -25.29 -32.93
C THR A 259 9.29 -25.68 -34.40
N GLY A 260 9.76 -24.76 -35.25
CA GLY A 260 9.78 -24.94 -36.71
C GLY A 260 8.39 -25.09 -37.33
N SER A 261 7.34 -24.68 -36.61
CA SER A 261 5.93 -24.83 -36.96
C SER A 261 5.39 -23.63 -37.72
N LYS A 262 4.37 -23.84 -38.57
CA LYS A 262 3.48 -22.77 -39.04
C LYS A 262 2.03 -23.11 -38.69
N GLY A 263 1.29 -22.15 -38.15
CA GLY A 263 -0.15 -22.27 -37.93
C GLY A 263 -0.56 -22.91 -36.60
N LEU A 264 0.21 -22.72 -35.53
CA LEU A 264 -0.12 -23.24 -34.19
C LEU A 264 -1.49 -22.77 -33.71
N ILE A 265 -1.88 -21.53 -34.03
CA ILE A 265 -3.21 -21.00 -33.71
C ILE A 265 -4.34 -21.78 -34.42
N GLY A 266 -4.11 -22.26 -35.64
CA GLY A 266 -5.07 -23.07 -36.38
C GLY A 266 -5.19 -24.48 -35.80
N GLN A 267 -4.08 -25.04 -35.31
CA GLN A 267 -4.09 -26.31 -34.58
C GLN A 267 -4.84 -26.18 -33.25
N TRP A 268 -4.65 -25.09 -32.51
CA TRP A 268 -5.40 -24.80 -31.29
C TRP A 268 -6.90 -24.80 -31.55
N LYS A 269 -7.37 -24.01 -32.53
CA LYS A 269 -8.80 -23.93 -32.89
C LYS A 269 -9.38 -25.31 -33.24
N ARG A 270 -8.59 -26.15 -33.91
CA ARG A 270 -8.99 -27.51 -34.29
C ARG A 270 -9.10 -28.44 -33.07
N TRP A 271 -8.10 -28.43 -32.20
CA TRP A 271 -8.08 -29.27 -31.00
C TRP A 271 -9.23 -28.91 -30.05
N SER A 272 -9.44 -27.62 -29.83
CA SER A 272 -10.57 -27.13 -29.02
C SER A 272 -11.92 -27.48 -29.67
N LYS A 273 -12.12 -27.24 -30.97
CA LYS A 273 -13.38 -27.60 -31.65
C LYS A 273 -13.68 -29.12 -31.63
N GLN A 274 -12.65 -29.96 -31.59
CA GLN A 274 -12.78 -31.43 -31.56
C GLN A 274 -12.93 -31.99 -30.14
N GLY A 275 -12.96 -31.14 -29.10
CA GLY A 275 -12.96 -31.57 -27.70
C GLY A 275 -11.66 -32.28 -27.28
N ARG A 276 -10.62 -32.24 -28.12
CA ARG A 276 -9.35 -32.94 -27.87
C ARG A 276 -8.60 -32.27 -26.73
N TRP A 277 -8.61 -30.94 -26.70
CA TRP A 277 -7.92 -30.20 -25.66
C TRP A 277 -8.44 -30.60 -24.27
N GLU A 278 -9.75 -30.67 -24.11
CA GLU A 278 -10.44 -31.03 -22.88
C GLU A 278 -10.09 -32.45 -22.43
N ARG A 279 -10.14 -33.44 -23.34
CA ARG A 279 -9.74 -34.82 -23.04
C ARG A 279 -8.28 -34.94 -22.62
N VAL A 280 -7.38 -34.24 -23.32
CA VAL A 280 -5.95 -34.22 -22.97
C VAL A 280 -5.75 -33.59 -21.60
N MET A 281 -6.41 -32.47 -21.29
CA MET A 281 -6.30 -31.81 -19.98
C MET A 281 -6.88 -32.64 -18.84
N GLU A 282 -7.86 -33.52 -19.09
CA GLU A 282 -8.36 -34.45 -18.07
C GLU A 282 -7.34 -35.54 -17.74
N VAL A 283 -6.60 -36.07 -18.72
CA VAL A 283 -5.50 -37.01 -18.47
C VAL A 283 -4.38 -36.36 -17.65
N MET A 284 -4.15 -35.06 -17.88
CA MET A 284 -3.15 -34.27 -17.17
C MET A 284 -3.64 -33.75 -15.80
N LYS A 285 -4.82 -34.17 -15.34
CA LYS A 285 -5.35 -33.77 -14.03
C LYS A 285 -4.54 -34.40 -12.91
N GLY A 286 -4.13 -33.58 -11.95
CA GLY A 286 -3.28 -34.00 -10.82
C GLY A 286 -1.79 -34.11 -11.15
N CYS A 287 -1.36 -33.74 -12.36
CA CYS A 287 0.06 -33.55 -12.66
C CYS A 287 0.56 -32.24 -12.03
N ASP A 288 1.83 -32.21 -11.66
CA ASP A 288 2.47 -30.99 -11.15
C ASP A 288 2.37 -29.87 -12.19
N GLY A 289 1.94 -28.70 -11.70
CA GLY A 289 1.65 -27.54 -12.52
C GLY A 289 2.42 -26.32 -12.07
N VAL A 290 2.51 -25.35 -12.98
CA VAL A 290 2.94 -23.99 -12.67
C VAL A 290 1.82 -23.02 -12.98
N PRO A 291 1.74 -21.89 -12.26
CA PRO A 291 0.73 -20.87 -12.51
C PRO A 291 0.72 -20.41 -13.96
N VAL A 292 -0.49 -20.16 -14.47
CA VAL A 292 -0.66 -19.58 -15.81
C VAL A 292 -0.02 -18.19 -15.88
N ALA A 293 0.61 -17.87 -17.00
CA ALA A 293 1.22 -16.56 -17.21
C ALA A 293 0.19 -15.44 -16.99
N PRO A 294 0.58 -14.30 -16.39
CA PRO A 294 -0.32 -13.16 -16.24
C PRO A 294 -0.75 -12.63 -17.62
N ARG A 295 -2.01 -12.15 -17.72
CA ARG A 295 -2.57 -11.59 -18.98
C ARG A 295 -1.71 -10.43 -19.51
N HIS A 296 -1.22 -9.60 -18.60
CA HIS A 296 -0.35 -8.47 -18.88
C HIS A 296 0.81 -8.50 -17.91
N ARG A 297 2.05 -8.40 -18.43
CA ARG A 297 3.22 -8.22 -17.57
C ARG A 297 3.18 -6.81 -17.00
N LEU A 298 3.34 -6.71 -15.69
CA LEU A 298 3.52 -5.44 -15.02
C LEU A 298 4.97 -4.95 -15.22
N PRO A 299 5.19 -3.64 -15.38
CA PRO A 299 6.55 -3.09 -15.35
C PRO A 299 7.16 -3.23 -13.95
N LYS A 300 8.48 -3.08 -13.86
CA LYS A 300 9.14 -2.82 -12.58
C LYS A 300 8.57 -1.55 -11.94
N MET A 301 8.13 -1.67 -10.69
CA MET A 301 7.50 -0.61 -9.92
C MET A 301 8.14 -0.54 -8.54
N GLN A 302 8.14 0.65 -7.97
CA GLN A 302 8.52 0.92 -6.59
C GLN A 302 7.34 1.55 -5.87
N MET A 303 7.02 1.05 -4.68
CA MET A 303 5.98 1.59 -3.83
C MET A 303 6.62 2.40 -2.70
N THR A 304 6.11 3.60 -2.45
CA THR A 304 6.39 4.39 -1.26
C THR A 304 5.07 4.73 -0.57
N GLY A 305 5.11 4.96 0.74
CA GLY A 305 3.94 5.27 1.54
C GLY A 305 4.34 5.93 2.85
N LYS A 306 3.35 6.49 3.55
CA LYS A 306 3.49 7.07 4.88
C LYS A 306 2.55 6.36 5.83
N VAL A 307 3.11 5.73 6.86
CA VAL A 307 2.31 5.11 7.92
C VAL A 307 2.05 6.16 8.98
N ARG A 308 0.77 6.54 9.16
CA ARG A 308 0.29 7.40 10.25
C ARG A 308 -0.60 6.56 11.17
N PRO A 309 -0.02 5.88 12.17
CA PRO A 309 -0.70 4.76 12.80
C PRO A 309 -1.89 5.19 13.66
N GLY A 310 -1.85 6.37 14.31
CA GLY A 310 -3.02 6.92 15.01
C GLY A 310 -4.22 7.21 14.10
N VAL A 311 -3.98 7.64 12.86
CA VAL A 311 -5.06 7.86 11.86
C VAL A 311 -5.65 6.52 11.41
N ILE A 312 -4.80 5.51 11.25
CA ILE A 312 -5.19 4.15 10.88
C ILE A 312 -6.07 3.54 11.97
N LEU A 313 -5.64 3.62 13.23
CA LEU A 313 -6.37 3.07 14.36
C LEU A 313 -7.72 3.75 14.56
N ALA A 314 -7.78 5.08 14.44
CA ALA A 314 -9.04 5.81 14.51
C ALA A 314 -10.02 5.35 13.42
N ALA A 315 -9.52 5.12 12.19
CA ALA A 315 -10.33 4.62 11.08
C ALA A 315 -10.80 3.17 11.30
N THR A 316 -10.01 2.31 11.95
CA THR A 316 -10.44 0.94 12.27
C THR A 316 -11.48 0.91 13.39
N SER A 317 -11.28 1.67 14.46
CA SER A 317 -12.16 1.67 15.63
C SER A 317 -13.53 2.28 15.33
N ALA A 318 -13.59 3.33 14.51
CA ALA A 318 -14.86 3.93 14.07
C ALA A 318 -15.72 2.95 13.25
N ARG A 319 -15.10 2.00 12.55
CA ARG A 319 -15.81 0.99 11.75
C ARG A 319 -16.34 -0.14 12.60
N GLU A 320 -15.59 -0.55 13.62
CA GLU A 320 -16.05 -1.55 14.60
C GLU A 320 -17.28 -1.08 15.38
N ALA A 321 -17.33 0.22 15.71
CA ALA A 321 -18.50 0.82 16.33
C ALA A 321 -19.73 0.83 15.39
N GLY A 322 -19.53 1.10 14.09
CA GLY A 322 -20.61 1.09 13.09
C GLY A 322 -21.14 -0.31 12.75
N ASP A 323 -20.27 -1.33 12.72
CA ASP A 323 -20.68 -2.72 12.48
C ASP A 323 -21.41 -3.34 13.70
N GLN A 324 -21.18 -2.84 14.92
CA GLN A 324 -21.90 -3.27 16.12
C GLN A 324 -23.29 -2.63 16.29
N GLU A 325 -23.56 -1.47 15.69
CA GLU A 325 -24.89 -0.84 15.72
C GLU A 325 -25.92 -1.54 14.81
N GLY A 326 -25.50 -2.51 13.97
CA GLY A 326 -26.38 -3.36 13.16
C GLY A 326 -27.02 -4.54 13.91
N HIS A 327 -26.62 -4.81 15.15
CA HIS A 327 -27.19 -5.87 16.00
C HIS A 327 -27.84 -5.29 17.27
N ALA A 328 -28.68 -4.26 17.10
CA ALA A 328 -29.68 -3.90 18.11
C ALA A 328 -30.82 -4.95 18.09
N GLN A 329 -30.55 -6.05 18.81
CA GLN A 329 -31.46 -6.96 19.50
C GLN A 329 -32.95 -6.54 19.40
N GLU A 330 -33.69 -7.17 18.48
CA GLU A 330 -35.16 -7.16 18.46
C GLU A 330 -35.67 -7.73 19.79
N SER A 331 -35.91 -6.83 20.72
CA SER A 331 -36.71 -7.09 21.91
C SER A 331 -38.16 -7.07 21.45
N GLY A 332 -38.73 -8.25 21.22
CA GLY A 332 -40.12 -8.38 20.79
C GLY A 332 -41.11 -7.79 21.80
N PRO A 333 -42.27 -7.29 21.36
CA PRO A 333 -43.41 -7.12 22.22
C PRO A 333 -44.59 -7.99 21.78
N TRP A 334 -45.01 -8.90 22.65
CA TRP A 334 -46.39 -9.37 22.70
C TRP A 334 -47.22 -8.36 23.49
N ALA A 335 -48.14 -7.66 22.81
CA ALA A 335 -49.58 -7.62 23.15
C ALA A 335 -50.32 -6.61 22.24
N PRO A 336 -51.62 -6.84 21.96
CA PRO A 336 -52.30 -6.29 20.79
C PRO A 336 -53.26 -5.12 21.09
N ALA A 337 -53.84 -4.61 19.98
CA ALA A 337 -55.04 -3.78 19.84
C ALA A 337 -54.86 -2.24 19.91
N CYS A 338 -55.08 -1.56 18.78
CA CYS A 338 -56.34 -0.86 18.50
C CYS A 338 -56.32 -0.18 17.11
N CYS A 339 -57.51 -0.14 16.52
CA CYS A 339 -57.86 0.32 15.18
C CYS A 339 -57.47 1.78 14.87
N SER A 340 -57.13 2.07 13.61
CA SER A 340 -58.01 2.81 12.68
C SER A 340 -57.24 3.53 11.55
N SER A 341 -57.66 3.21 10.31
CA SER A 341 -57.81 4.07 9.13
C SER A 341 -56.91 5.30 8.92
N GLY A 342 -56.19 5.32 7.80
CA GLY A 342 -55.71 6.57 7.17
C GLY A 342 -54.95 6.32 5.87
N ARG A 343 -55.50 6.78 4.75
CA ARG A 343 -55.07 6.57 3.34
C ARG A 343 -53.71 7.16 2.95
N PRO A 344 -53.14 6.73 1.79
CA PRO A 344 -51.83 7.15 1.29
C PRO A 344 -51.90 8.44 0.47
N GLY A 345 -50.92 9.33 0.67
CA GLY A 345 -50.64 10.47 -0.21
C GLY A 345 -49.28 10.28 -0.90
N ARG A 346 -49.29 9.99 -2.21
CA ARG A 346 -48.13 10.11 -3.10
C ARG A 346 -48.10 11.52 -3.70
N ALA A 347 -46.98 12.21 -3.54
CA ALA A 347 -46.48 13.27 -4.42
C ALA A 347 -44.94 13.25 -4.26
N ALA A 348 -44.13 12.89 -5.26
CA ALA A 348 -43.80 13.60 -6.49
C ALA A 348 -42.81 14.77 -6.28
N GLY A 349 -41.62 14.61 -6.87
CA GLY A 349 -40.64 15.67 -7.17
C GLY A 349 -39.72 16.03 -6.00
N ARG A 350 -38.52 16.57 -6.20
CA ARG A 350 -37.78 16.97 -7.40
C ARG A 350 -36.41 17.45 -6.88
N TRP A 351 -35.31 16.94 -7.45
CA TRP A 351 -34.08 17.69 -7.83
C TRP A 351 -33.29 18.41 -6.73
N TRP A 352 -32.11 18.89 -7.14
CA TRP A 352 -31.14 19.83 -6.53
C TRP A 352 -29.71 19.23 -6.58
N PRO A 353 -28.68 20.09 -6.68
CA PRO A 353 -28.05 20.56 -7.90
C PRO A 353 -26.74 19.83 -8.26
#